data_AF-A0A2E1LUK5-F1
#
_entry.id   AF-A0A2E1LUK5-F1
#
_cell.length_a   1.000
_cell.length_b   1.000
_cell.length_c   1.000
_cell.angle_alpha   90.00
_cell.angle_beta   90.00
_cell.angle_gamma   90.00
#
_symmetry.space_group_name_H-M   'P 1'
#
loop_
_entity.id
_entity.type
_entity.pdbx_description
1 polymer ?
#
loop_
_entity_poly.entity_id
_entity_poly.type
_entity_poly.pdbx_seq_one_letter_code
_entity_poly.pdbx_strand_id
1 'polypeptide(L)'
;MIMAHDPEKITELYVRAKDVLGPEGVRSLRSAKQRFDAFNTALGLAIKAMDGPEHVTDDQIWGALDTALIIWPDEMEILRPILERQKN
;
A
#
# COMPACT_ATOMS: atom_id res chain seq x y z
N MET A 1 4.58 19.94 -2.04
CA MET A 1 5.01 19.95 -0.63
C MET A 1 4.25 18.83 0.06
N ILE A 2 4.90 17.69 0.32
CA ILE A 2 4.34 16.70 1.25
C ILE A 2 4.36 17.45 2.58
N MET A 3 3.19 17.74 3.16
CA MET A 3 3.17 18.25 4.53
C MET A 3 3.90 17.21 5.37
N ALA A 4 4.97 17.61 6.04
CA ALA A 4 5.73 16.70 6.87
C ALA A 4 4.84 16.37 8.07
N HIS A 5 4.02 15.32 7.92
CA HIS A 5 3.25 14.77 9.01
C HIS A 5 4.20 14.23 10.07
N ASP A 6 3.75 14.27 11.32
CA ASP A 6 4.50 13.73 12.45
C ASP A 6 4.93 12.28 12.15
N PRO A 7 6.25 11.99 12.15
CA PRO A 7 6.76 10.64 11.90
C PRO A 7 6.19 9.58 12.85
N GLU A 8 5.86 9.95 14.08
CA GLU A 8 5.25 9.03 15.05
C GLU A 8 3.85 8.63 14.59
N LYS A 9 3.04 9.58 14.11
CA LYS A 9 1.69 9.32 13.61
C LYS A 9 1.67 8.52 12.31
N ILE A 10 2.66 8.73 11.45
CA ILE A 10 2.86 7.88 10.28
C ILE A 10 3.20 6.45 10.72
N THR A 11 4.06 6.28 11.72
CA THR A 11 4.43 4.97 12.26
C THR A 11 3.21 4.26 12.87
N GLU A 12 2.41 4.96 13.68
CA GLU A 12 1.16 4.46 14.25
C GLU A 12 0.20 3.98 13.15
N LEU A 13 0.04 4.76 12.07
CA LEU A 13 -0.81 4.37 10.94
C LEU A 13 -0.32 3.09 10.25
N TYR A 14 1.00 2.92 10.04
CA TYR A 14 1.54 1.70 9.45
C TYR A 14 1.37 0.47 10.35
N VAL A 15 1.50 0.65 11.68
CA VAL A 15 1.22 -0.42 12.65
C VAL A 15 -0.26 -0.81 12.56
N ARG A 16 -1.17 0.17 12.58
CA ARG A 16 -2.60 -0.09 12.42
C ARG A 16 -2.92 -0.75 11.08
N ALA A 17 -2.31 -0.30 9.98
CA ALA A 17 -2.52 -0.91 8.68
C ALA A 17 -2.10 -2.38 8.64
N LYS A 18 -0.98 -2.72 9.29
CA LYS A 18 -0.56 -4.12 9.44
C LYS A 18 -1.59 -4.95 10.19
N ASP A 19 -2.19 -4.40 11.25
CA ASP A 19 -3.18 -5.10 12.06
C ASP A 19 -4.52 -5.25 11.32
N VAL A 20 -4.99 -4.19 10.64
CA VAL A 20 -6.23 -4.18 9.84
C VAL A 20 -6.15 -5.17 8.68
N LEU A 21 -5.06 -5.16 7.91
CA LEU A 21 -4.89 -6.00 6.72
C LEU A 21 -4.57 -7.46 7.07
N GLY A 22 -4.08 -7.70 8.29
CA GLY A 22 -3.66 -9.02 8.75
C GLY A 22 -2.51 -9.64 7.95
N PRO A 23 -2.17 -10.91 8.24
CA PRO A 23 -1.00 -11.57 7.66
C PRO A 23 -1.05 -11.67 6.13
N GLU A 24 -2.21 -11.93 5.55
CA GLU A 24 -2.35 -12.13 4.10
C GLU A 24 -2.27 -10.82 3.32
N GLY A 25 -2.91 -9.73 3.79
CA GLY A 25 -2.76 -8.43 3.15
C GLY A 25 -1.31 -7.92 3.21
N VAL A 26 -0.63 -8.13 4.35
CA VAL A 26 0.81 -7.80 4.49
C VAL A 26 1.68 -8.66 3.58
N ARG A 27 1.38 -9.96 3.43
CA ARG A 27 2.09 -10.86 2.52
C ARG A 27 1.94 -10.39 1.07
N SER A 28 0.72 -10.04 0.67
CA SER A 28 0.43 -9.51 -0.66
C SER A 28 1.27 -8.26 -0.93
N LEU A 29 1.24 -7.25 -0.05
CA LEU A 29 2.05 -6.04 -0.22
C LEU A 29 3.55 -6.32 -0.31
N ARG A 30 4.08 -7.25 0.49
CA ARG A 30 5.52 -7.58 0.50
C ARG A 30 5.99 -8.37 -0.72
N SER A 31 5.08 -9.08 -1.39
CA SER A 31 5.43 -9.92 -2.54
C SER A 31 5.92 -9.11 -3.74
N ALA A 32 5.52 -7.83 -3.84
CA ALA A 32 5.82 -6.99 -4.98
C ALA A 32 6.12 -5.55 -4.56
N LYS A 33 7.33 -5.05 -4.89
CA LYS A 33 7.70 -3.64 -4.63
C LYS A 33 6.69 -2.67 -5.27
N GLN A 34 6.25 -2.95 -6.49
CA GLN A 34 5.30 -2.12 -7.24
C GLN A 34 3.95 -2.01 -6.51
N ARG A 35 3.47 -3.13 -5.96
CA ARG A 35 2.24 -3.14 -5.15
C ARG A 35 2.42 -2.36 -3.86
N PHE A 36 3.55 -2.53 -3.17
CA PHE A 36 3.85 -1.76 -1.97
C PHE A 36 3.94 -0.26 -2.24
N ASP A 37 4.60 0.15 -3.33
CA ASP A 37 4.69 1.56 -3.74
C ASP A 37 3.30 2.14 -4.08
N ALA A 38 2.45 1.36 -4.77
CA ALA A 38 1.08 1.74 -5.09
C ALA A 38 0.23 1.91 -3.82
N PHE A 39 0.36 0.98 -2.87
CA PHE A 39 -0.28 1.07 -1.55
C PHE A 39 0.14 2.35 -0.80
N ASN A 40 1.45 2.61 -0.71
CA ASN A 40 1.96 3.81 -0.02
C ASN A 40 1.48 5.10 -0.69
N THR A 41 1.35 5.10 -2.02
CA THR A 41 0.81 6.24 -2.77
C THR A 41 -0.66 6.46 -2.44
N ALA A 42 -1.48 5.40 -2.46
CA ALA A 42 -2.90 5.49 -2.13
C ALA A 42 -3.12 5.90 -0.66
N LEU A 43 -2.34 5.34 0.26
CA LEU A 43 -2.38 5.70 1.68
C LEU A 43 -1.95 7.16 1.90
N GLY A 44 -0.93 7.63 1.18
CA GLY A 44 -0.52 9.05 1.18
C GLY A 44 -1.61 10.00 0.72
N LEU A 45 -2.43 9.60 -0.26
CA LEU A 45 -3.59 10.37 -0.70
C LEU A 45 -4.70 10.37 0.36
N ALA A 46 -4.93 9.24 1.03
CA ALA A 46 -5.90 9.16 2.13
C ALA A 46 -5.50 10.07 3.30
N ILE A 47 -4.21 10.05 3.70
CA ILE A 47 -3.66 10.96 4.72
C ILE A 47 -3.94 12.42 4.35
N LYS A 48 -3.69 12.79 3.09
CA LYS A 48 -3.96 14.16 2.60
C LYS A 48 -5.44 14.50 2.61
N ALA A 49 -6.33 13.56 2.24
CA ALA A 49 -7.76 13.79 2.19
C ALA A 49 -8.38 13.92 3.59
N MET A 50 -7.82 13.22 4.58
CA MET A 50 -8.27 13.22 5.96
C MET A 50 -7.56 14.26 6.84
N ASP A 51 -6.70 15.09 6.25
CA ASP A 51 -5.90 16.09 6.96
C ASP A 51 -5.08 15.51 8.13
N GLY A 52 -4.50 14.33 7.93
CA GLY A 52 -3.63 13.70 8.92
C GLY A 52 -3.72 12.16 8.96
N PRO A 53 -2.61 11.47 9.30
CA PRO A 53 -2.57 10.01 9.41
C PRO A 53 -3.47 9.45 10.52
N GLU A 54 -3.65 10.18 11.62
CA GLU A 54 -4.54 9.81 12.74
C GLU A 54 -6.02 9.75 12.33
N HIS A 55 -6.41 10.49 11.30
CA HIS A 55 -7.78 10.57 10.79
C HIS A 55 -8.09 9.55 9.69
N VAL A 56 -7.08 8.85 9.18
CA VAL A 56 -7.29 7.77 8.20
C VAL A 56 -8.11 6.66 8.86
N THR A 57 -9.12 6.17 8.16
CA THR A 57 -10.01 5.10 8.62
C THR A 57 -9.55 3.73 8.15
N ASP A 58 -10.03 2.66 8.78
CA ASP A 58 -9.71 1.29 8.37
C ASP A 58 -10.22 0.99 6.95
N ASP A 59 -11.36 1.55 6.54
CA ASP A 59 -11.88 1.44 5.17
C ASP A 59 -10.93 2.07 4.15
N GLN A 60 -10.26 3.17 4.50
CA GLN A 60 -9.27 3.80 3.63
C GLN A 60 -7.97 3.00 3.56
N ILE A 61 -7.62 2.27 4.61
CA ILE A 61 -6.50 1.31 4.60
C ILE A 61 -6.83 0.15 3.65
N TRP A 62 -8.04 -0.41 3.73
CA TRP A 62 -8.51 -1.43 2.78
C TRP A 62 -8.56 -0.90 1.35
N GLY A 63 -9.13 0.28 1.13
CA GLY A 63 -9.17 0.92 -0.19
C GLY A 63 -7.79 1.19 -0.78
N ALA A 64 -6.78 1.47 0.05
CA ALA A 64 -5.40 1.59 -0.40
C ALA A 64 -4.82 0.24 -0.86
N LEU A 65 -5.16 -0.87 -0.18
CA LEU A 65 -4.79 -2.21 -0.62
C LEU A 65 -5.51 -2.58 -1.93
N ASP A 66 -6.80 -2.32 -2.05
CA ASP A 66 -7.56 -2.59 -3.28
C ASP A 66 -6.98 -1.82 -4.47
N THR A 67 -6.64 -0.55 -4.27
CA THR A 67 -5.98 0.27 -5.29
C THR A 67 -4.64 -0.35 -5.71
N ALA A 68 -3.85 -0.82 -4.74
CA ALA A 68 -2.57 -1.46 -5.01
C ALA A 68 -2.73 -2.77 -5.80
N LEU A 69 -3.76 -3.57 -5.49
CA LEU A 69 -4.07 -4.81 -6.19
C LEU A 69 -4.60 -4.57 -7.61
N ILE A 70 -5.33 -3.48 -7.85
CA ILE A 70 -5.74 -3.09 -9.21
C ILE A 70 -4.52 -2.71 -10.07
N ILE A 71 -3.59 -1.94 -9.50
CA ILE A 71 -2.39 -1.47 -10.21
C ILE A 71 -1.41 -2.62 -10.45
N TRP A 72 -1.22 -3.47 -9.46
CA TRP A 72 -0.31 -4.61 -9.52
C TRP A 72 -0.97 -5.86 -8.91
N PRO A 73 -1.77 -6.60 -9.69
CA PRO A 73 -2.47 -7.80 -9.22
C PRO A 73 -1.53 -8.91 -8.75
N ASP A 74 -2.03 -9.87 -7.98
CA ASP A 74 -1.27 -11.04 -7.53
C ASP A 74 -0.77 -11.90 -8.69
N GLU A 75 -1.54 -11.96 -9.77
CA GLU A 75 -1.24 -12.70 -10.99
C GLU A 75 0.02 -12.16 -11.70
N MET A 76 0.38 -10.89 -11.49
CA MET A 76 1.58 -10.30 -12.09
C MET A 76 2.87 -10.92 -11.55
N GLU A 77 2.87 -11.46 -10.33
CA GLU A 77 4.03 -12.19 -9.80
C GLU A 77 4.28 -13.51 -10.54
N ILE A 78 3.21 -14.15 -11.04
CA ILE A 78 3.30 -15.37 -11.84
C ILE A 78 3.84 -15.06 -13.24
N LEU A 79 3.45 -13.92 -13.81
CA LEU A 79 3.84 -13.52 -15.17
C LEU A 79 5.20 -12.82 -15.23
N ARG A 80 5.70 -12.25 -14.12
CA ARG A 80 6.97 -11.51 -14.09
C ARG A 80 8.15 -12.28 -14.68
N PRO A 81 8.42 -13.55 -14.31
CA PRO A 81 9.54 -14.30 -14.89
C PRO A 81 9.39 -14.56 -16.39
N ILE A 82 8.16 -14.59 -16.91
CA ILE A 82 7.87 -14.78 -18.34
C ILE A 82 8.16 -13.48 -19.09
N LEU A 83 7.71 -12.34 -18.55
CA LEU A 83 7.90 -11.02 -19.14
C LEU A 83 9.38 -10.60 -19.15
N GLU A 84 10.14 -10.94 -18.11
CA GLU A 84 11.58 -10.66 -18.04
C GLU A 84 12.38 -11.46 -19.08
N ARG A 85 11.96 -12.68 -19.41
CA ARG A 85 12.59 -13.50 -20.45
C ARG A 85 12.35 -13.00 -21.87
N GLN A 86 11.26 -12.26 -22.11
CA GLN A 86 10.96 -11.68 -23.43
C GLN A 86 11.68 -10.34 -23.70
N LYS A 87 12.35 -9.78 -22.69
CA LYS A 87 13.14 -8.54 -22.83
C LYS A 87 14.62 -8.79 -23.17
N ASN A 88 15.04 -10.05 -23.23
CA ASN A 88 16.38 -10.51 -23.65
C ASN A 88 16.30 -11.20 -25.00
#